data_AF-A0A2Z5BUZ0-F1
#
_entry.id   AF-A0A2Z5BUZ0-F1
#
_cell.length_a   1.000
_cell.length_b   1.000
_cell.length_c   1.000
_cell.angle_alpha   90.00
_cell.angle_beta   90.00
_cell.angle_gamma   90.00
#
_symmetry.space_group_name_H-M   'P 1'
#
loop_
_entity.id
_entity.type
_entity.pdbx_description
1 polymer ?
#
loop_
_entity_poly.entity_id
_entity_poly.type
_entity_poly.pdbx_seq_one_letter_code
_entity_poly.pdbx_strand_id
1 'polypeptide(L)'
;MADLVVNTENLRNLANQLATVHGTLTAADGDARDLAGMIPHAGLASAVDEFTSGWDRRRKDLADRVDQLQKRADGAADAFEGVDGQLADKLTEGSNG
;
A
#
# COMPACT_ATOMS: atom_id res chain seq x y z
N MET A 1 -15.73 30.37 -5.63
CA MET A 1 -15.61 29.04 -5.00
C MET A 1 -14.40 28.39 -5.62
N ALA A 2 -13.40 28.02 -4.83
CA ALA A 2 -12.24 27.32 -5.39
C ALA A 2 -12.74 25.96 -5.88
N ASP A 3 -12.72 25.77 -7.19
CA ASP A 3 -13.06 24.51 -7.82
C ASP A 3 -12.01 23.50 -7.36
N LEU A 4 -12.42 22.54 -6.53
CA LEU A 4 -11.52 21.52 -6.02
C LEU A 4 -11.30 20.51 -7.15
N VAL A 5 -10.29 20.76 -7.98
CA VAL A 5 -9.87 19.81 -9.02
C VAL A 5 -9.15 18.66 -8.34
N VAL A 6 -9.89 17.62 -7.96
CA VAL A 6 -9.30 16.38 -7.47
C VAL A 6 -8.94 15.51 -8.67
N ASN A 7 -7.64 15.28 -8.85
CA ASN A 7 -7.16 14.34 -9.85
C ASN A 7 -7.27 12.92 -9.27
N THR A 8 -8.41 12.27 -9.50
CA THR A 8 -8.69 10.88 -9.07
C THR A 8 -7.75 9.87 -9.73
N GLU A 9 -7.29 10.15 -10.95
CA GLU A 9 -6.27 9.35 -11.65
C GLU A 9 -4.95 9.30 -10.86
N ASN A 10 -4.51 10.43 -10.29
CA ASN A 10 -3.32 10.47 -9.44
C ASN A 10 -3.50 9.64 -8.15
N LEU A 11 -4.71 9.61 -7.57
CA LEU A 11 -5.01 8.77 -6.42
C LEU A 11 -4.98 7.28 -6.76
N ARG A 12 -5.55 6.90 -7.92
CA ARG A 12 -5.47 5.52 -8.44
C ARG A 12 -4.04 5.10 -8.74
N ASN A 13 -3.27 5.97 -9.37
CA ASN A 13 -1.85 5.73 -9.65
C ASN A 13 -1.05 5.55 -8.36
N LEU A 14 -1.31 6.37 -7.34
CA LEU A 14 -0.70 6.21 -6.02
C LEU A 14 -1.07 4.88 -5.38
N ALA A 15 -2.35 4.49 -5.41
CA ALA A 15 -2.79 3.19 -4.89
C ALA A 15 -2.07 2.03 -5.58
N ASN A 16 -1.95 2.06 -6.91
CA ASN A 16 -1.24 1.03 -7.68
C ASN A 16 0.26 0.94 -7.33
N GLN A 17 0.92 2.09 -7.14
CA GLN A 17 2.32 2.14 -6.72
C GLN A 17 2.49 1.56 -5.31
N LEU A 18 1.60 1.90 -4.39
CA LEU A 18 1.62 1.36 -3.03
C LEU A 18 1.35 -0.15 -3.01
N ALA A 19 0.45 -0.65 -3.85
CA ALA A 19 0.22 -2.09 -4.01
C ALA A 19 1.49 -2.82 -4.49
N THR A 20 2.25 -2.20 -5.41
CA THR A 20 3.53 -2.74 -5.88
C THR A 20 4.58 -2.80 -4.77
N VAL A 21 4.69 -1.72 -3.97
CA VAL A 21 5.60 -1.67 -2.82
C VAL A 21 5.21 -2.72 -1.77
N HIS A 22 3.91 -2.84 -1.45
CA HIS A 22 3.38 -3.84 -0.54
C HIS A 22 3.70 -5.27 -1.02
N GLY A 23 3.48 -5.56 -2.31
CA GLY A 23 3.85 -6.84 -2.91
C GLY A 23 5.35 -7.15 -2.79
N THR A 24 6.20 -6.16 -3.00
CA THR A 24 7.66 -6.31 -2.86
C THR A 24 8.05 -6.60 -1.40
N LEU A 25 7.47 -5.88 -0.44
CA LEU A 25 7.75 -6.07 0.98
C LEU A 25 7.27 -7.43 1.48
N THR A 26 6.14 -7.94 0.98
CA THR A 26 5.58 -9.23 1.37
C THR A 26 6.30 -10.41 0.74
N ALA A 27 6.79 -10.26 -0.50
CA ALA A 27 7.56 -11.29 -1.20
C ALA A 27 8.95 -11.56 -0.60
N ALA A 28 9.56 -10.57 0.07
CA ALA A 28 10.88 -10.70 0.71
C ALA A 28 10.87 -11.53 2.02
N ASP A 29 9.90 -12.42 2.20
CA ASP A 29 9.78 -13.31 3.35
C ASP A 29 10.65 -14.56 3.16
N GLY A 30 11.25 -15.08 4.23
CA GLY A 30 12.00 -16.35 4.21
C GLY A 30 13.52 -16.23 4.01
N ASP A 31 14.02 -15.37 3.12
CA ASP A 31 15.46 -15.30 2.75
C ASP A 31 16.42 -15.15 3.94
N ALA A 32 15.98 -14.43 4.97
CA ALA A 32 16.83 -14.01 6.07
C ALA A 32 17.07 -15.16 7.08
N ARG A 33 16.05 -16.00 7.35
CA ARG A 33 16.12 -17.04 8.38
C ARG A 33 16.96 -18.25 7.91
N ASP A 34 16.95 -18.52 6.62
CA ASP A 34 17.76 -19.58 6.00
C ASP A 34 19.26 -19.31 6.11
N LEU A 35 19.68 -18.04 6.13
CA LEU A 35 21.08 -17.65 6.27
C LEU A 35 21.67 -17.99 7.64
N ALA A 36 20.88 -17.93 8.72
CA ALA A 36 21.37 -18.20 10.07
C ALA A 36 21.81 -19.66 10.25
N GLY A 37 21.07 -20.61 9.66
CA GLY A 37 21.37 -22.05 9.71
C GLY A 37 22.63 -22.46 8.96
N MET A 38 23.14 -21.59 8.07
CA MET A 38 24.36 -21.84 7.29
C MET A 38 25.63 -21.34 8.00
N ILE A 39 25.50 -20.64 9.14
CA ILE A 39 26.63 -19.99 9.82
C ILE A 39 27.22 -20.94 10.88
N PRO A 40 28.49 -21.40 10.73
CA PRO A 40 29.09 -22.35 11.67
C PRO A 40 29.46 -21.74 13.02
N HIS A 41 29.64 -20.41 13.07
CA HIS A 41 30.07 -19.70 14.28
C HIS A 41 28.86 -19.25 15.11
N ALA A 42 28.68 -19.84 16.29
CA ALA A 42 27.48 -19.65 17.13
C ALA A 42 27.15 -18.17 17.43
N GLY A 43 28.16 -17.35 17.75
CA GLY A 43 27.94 -15.92 18.01
C GLY A 43 27.49 -15.13 16.77
N LEU A 44 27.97 -15.52 15.59
CA LEU A 44 27.57 -14.88 14.34
C LEU A 44 26.19 -15.36 13.90
N ALA A 45 25.90 -16.65 14.06
CA ALA A 45 24.58 -17.22 13.82
C ALA A 45 23.52 -16.52 14.68
N SER A 46 23.80 -16.31 15.98
CA SER A 46 22.91 -15.59 16.89
C SER A 46 22.67 -14.14 16.46
N ALA A 47 23.72 -13.41 16.06
CA ALA A 47 23.58 -12.03 15.61
C ALA A 47 22.76 -11.92 14.32
N VAL A 48 22.94 -12.87 13.40
CA VAL A 48 22.14 -12.95 12.16
C VAL A 48 20.70 -13.32 12.48
N ASP A 49 20.43 -14.29 13.35
CA ASP A 49 19.07 -14.64 13.76
C ASP A 49 18.31 -13.44 14.39
N GLU A 50 18.97 -12.68 15.27
CA GLU A 50 18.39 -11.47 15.85
C GLU A 50 18.09 -10.39 14.79
N PHE A 51 19.04 -10.15 13.89
CA PHE A 51 18.87 -9.22 12.77
C PHE A 51 17.69 -9.64 11.88
N THR A 52 17.64 -10.90 11.46
CA THR A 52 16.64 -11.43 10.52
C THR A 52 15.24 -11.38 11.14
N SER A 53 15.12 -11.71 12.43
CA SER A 53 13.88 -11.60 13.19
C SER A 53 13.44 -10.14 13.40
N GLY A 54 14.37 -9.22 13.62
CA GLY A 54 14.08 -7.78 13.73
C GLY A 54 13.67 -7.17 12.39
N TRP A 55 14.35 -7.55 11.31
CA TRP A 55 14.00 -7.19 9.94
C TRP A 55 12.60 -7.68 9.57
N ASP A 56 12.31 -8.96 9.81
CA ASP A 56 11.02 -9.57 9.52
C ASP A 56 9.85 -8.81 10.18
N ARG A 57 9.99 -8.49 11.47
CA ARG A 57 9.00 -7.69 12.21
C ARG A 57 8.80 -6.30 11.62
N ARG A 58 9.89 -5.58 11.33
CA ARG A 58 9.83 -4.21 10.78
C ARG A 58 9.28 -4.18 9.36
N ARG A 59 9.65 -5.16 8.53
CA ARG A 59 9.13 -5.35 7.17
C ARG A 59 7.63 -5.59 7.17
N LYS A 60 7.12 -6.44 8.08
CA LYS A 60 5.68 -6.68 8.26
C LYS A 60 4.95 -5.41 8.69
N ASP A 61 5.44 -4.68 9.70
CA ASP A 61 4.83 -3.41 10.12
C ASP A 61 4.82 -2.37 8.98
N LEU A 62 5.89 -2.29 8.19
CA LEU A 62 5.93 -1.40 7.02
C LEU A 62 4.92 -1.83 5.95
N ALA A 63 4.82 -3.13 5.64
CA ALA A 63 3.86 -3.66 4.69
C ALA A 63 2.43 -3.29 5.10
N ASP A 64 2.07 -3.52 6.37
CA ASP A 64 0.73 -3.20 6.89
C ASP A 64 0.40 -1.70 6.76
N ARG A 65 1.38 -0.82 6.99
CA ARG A 65 1.20 0.63 6.83
C ARG A 65 1.01 1.03 5.37
N VAL A 66 1.74 0.40 4.45
CA VAL A 66 1.62 0.64 3.01
C VAL A 66 0.25 0.18 2.50
N ASP A 67 -0.23 -0.99 2.93
CA ASP A 67 -1.57 -1.50 2.63
C ASP A 67 -2.66 -0.54 3.14
N GLN A 68 -2.54 -0.04 4.37
CA GLN A 68 -3.47 0.95 4.90
C GLN A 68 -3.48 2.24 4.08
N LEU A 69 -2.32 2.71 3.62
CA LEU A 69 -2.24 3.90 2.80
C LEU A 69 -2.84 3.68 1.40
N GLN A 70 -2.61 2.51 0.81
CA GLN A 70 -3.20 2.11 -0.48
C GLN A 70 -4.74 2.14 -0.40
N LYS A 71 -5.32 1.48 0.61
CA LYS A 71 -6.77 1.44 0.85
C LYS A 71 -7.37 2.83 1.02
N ARG A 72 -6.65 3.76 1.67
CA ARG A 72 -7.09 5.15 1.83
C ARG A 72 -7.03 5.92 0.51
N ALA A 73 -6.01 5.70 -0.32
CA ALA A 73 -5.91 6.32 -1.64
C ALA A 73 -7.04 5.84 -2.56
N ASP A 74 -7.31 4.53 -2.59
CA ASP A 74 -8.43 3.95 -3.34
C ASP A 74 -9.77 4.48 -2.84
N GLY A 75 -10.01 4.44 -1.53
CA GLY A 75 -11.27 4.93 -0.95
C GLY A 75 -11.50 6.43 -1.20
N ALA A 76 -10.44 7.24 -1.26
CA ALA A 76 -10.55 8.63 -1.64
C ALA A 76 -10.96 8.77 -3.12
N ALA A 77 -10.32 8.02 -4.03
CA ALA A 77 -10.69 8.02 -5.45
C ALA A 77 -12.15 7.60 -5.66
N ASP A 78 -12.58 6.50 -5.03
CA ASP A 78 -13.96 6.00 -5.08
C ASP A 78 -14.98 7.06 -4.61
N ALA A 79 -14.67 7.78 -3.52
CA ALA A 79 -15.55 8.81 -2.98
C ALA A 79 -15.73 9.99 -3.94
N PHE A 80 -14.64 10.47 -4.55
CA PHE A 80 -14.72 11.58 -5.50
C PHE A 80 -15.41 11.18 -6.80
N GLU A 81 -15.04 10.04 -7.38
CA GLU A 81 -15.69 9.50 -8.59
C GLU A 81 -17.19 9.26 -8.35
N GLY A 82 -17.58 8.79 -7.17
CA GLY A 82 -18.98 8.59 -6.79
C GLY A 82 -19.77 9.89 -6.66
N VAL A 83 -19.17 10.95 -6.13
CA VAL A 83 -19.81 12.29 -6.06
C VAL A 83 -19.98 12.88 -7.45
N ASP A 84 -18.95 12.78 -8.30
CA ASP A 84 -19.00 13.29 -9.68
C ASP A 84 -20.05 12.55 -10.52
N GLY A 85 -20.16 11.22 -10.36
CA GLY A 85 -21.19 10.42 -11.03
C GLY A 85 -22.61 10.84 -10.63
N GLN A 86 -22.87 11.00 -9.33
CA GLN A 86 -24.18 11.47 -8.84
C GLN A 86 -24.54 12.88 -9.34
N LEU A 87 -23.55 13.75 -9.51
CA LEU A 87 -23.76 15.08 -10.04
C LEU A 87 -24.08 15.03 -11.54
N ALA A 88 -23.36 14.21 -12.31
CA ALA A 88 -23.60 14.01 -13.74
C ALA A 88 -24.98 13.40 -14.01
N ASP A 89 -25.40 12.43 -13.20
CA ASP A 89 -26.73 11.80 -13.29
C ASP A 89 -27.84 12.85 -13.09
N LYS A 90 -27.75 13.66 -12.01
CA LYS A 90 -28.72 14.73 -11.73
C LYS A 90 -28.79 15.79 -12.83
N LEU A 91 -27.65 16.12 -13.43
CA LEU A 91 -27.60 17.09 -14.54
C LEU A 91 -28.27 16.53 -15.80
N THR A 92 -28.10 15.23 -16.06
CA THR A 92 -28.72 14.53 -17.19
C THR A 92 -30.23 14.40 -17.00
N GLU A 93 -30.69 14.08 -15.78
CA GLU A 93 -32.11 14.02 -15.43
C GLU A 93 -32.79 15.40 -15.58
N GLY A 94 -32.17 16.47 -15.08
CA GLY A 94 -32.70 17.83 -15.21
C GLY A 94 -32.70 18.40 -16.63
N SER A 95 -31.88 17.85 -17.53
CA SER A 95 -31.83 18.27 -18.94
C SER A 95 -32.84 17.53 -19.83
N ASN A 96 -33.38 16.40 -19.37
CA ASN A 96 -34.38 15.60 -20.08
C ASN A 96 -35.83 15.86 -19.58
N GLY A 97 -36.03 16.86 -18.72
CA GLY A 97 -37.32 17.26 -18.13
C GLY A 97 -37.87 18.57 -18.67
#